data_AF-A0A7X3PZH8-F1
#
_entry.id   AF-A0A7X3PZH8-F1
#
_cell.length_a   1.000
_cell.length_b   1.000
_cell.length_c   1.000
_cell.angle_alpha   90.00
_cell.angle_beta   90.00
_cell.angle_gamma   90.00
#
_symmetry.space_group_name_H-M   'P 1'
#
loop_
_entity.id
_entity.type
_entity.pdbx_description
1 polymer ?
#
loop_
_entity_poly.entity_id
_entity_poly.type
_entity_poly.pdbx_seq_one_letter_code
_entity_poly.pdbx_strand_id
1 'polypeptide(L)'
;MADVHRILLKGGLYLYPGEVRKPEGKLRLMYEAAPLSFVVEQAGGLGSTGVERISTIHPKTPHQCVPLIIGSREDVETTEQFLGRE
;
A
#
# COMPACT_ATOMS: atom_id res chain seq x y z
N MET A 1 -2.88 -4.40 11.03
CA MET A 1 -1.85 -5.42 11.38
C MET A 1 -2.34 -6.85 11.16
N ALA A 2 -3.46 -7.27 11.76
CA ALA A 2 -3.97 -8.64 11.58
C ALA A 2 -4.24 -9.02 10.11
N ASP A 3 -4.80 -8.11 9.31
CA ASP A 3 -5.10 -8.38 7.90
C ASP A 3 -3.84 -8.60 7.06
N VAL A 4 -2.81 -7.77 7.28
CA VAL A 4 -1.54 -7.87 6.56
C VAL A 4 -0.81 -9.16 6.94
N HIS A 5 -0.83 -9.53 8.22
CA HIS A 5 -0.28 -10.82 8.65
C HIS A 5 -0.99 -12.00 7.97
N ARG A 6 -2.31 -11.95 7.83
CA ARG A 6 -3.07 -12.98 7.10
C ARG A 6 -2.65 -13.05 5.63
N ILE A 7 -2.44 -11.90 4.98
CA ILE A 7 -2.03 -11.84 3.57
C ILE A 7 -0.63 -12.39 3.37
N LEU A 8 0.31 -12.14 4.28
CA LEU A 8 1.64 -12.75 4.24
C LEU A 8 1.59 -14.28 4.28
N LEU A 9 0.60 -14.86 4.96
CA LEU A 9 0.46 -16.33 5.09
C LEU A 9 -0.38 -16.95 3.97
N LYS A 10 -1.40 -16.25 3.49
CA LYS A 10 -2.42 -16.81 2.59
C LYS A 10 -2.41 -16.21 1.19
N GLY A 11 -1.57 -15.21 0.94
CA GLY A 11 -1.65 -14.37 -0.24
C GLY A 11 -2.89 -13.47 -0.24
N GLY A 12 -3.12 -12.81 -1.36
CA GLY A 12 -4.19 -11.85 -1.57
C GLY A 12 -3.74 -10.42 -1.36
N LEU A 13 -4.72 -9.54 -1.11
CA LEU A 13 -4.55 -8.09 -1.18
C LEU A 13 -5.15 -7.38 0.04
N TYR A 14 -4.44 -6.37 0.53
CA TYR A 14 -4.91 -5.40 1.51
C TYR A 14 -5.06 -4.05 0.82
N LEU A 15 -6.23 -3.44 0.95
CA LEU A 15 -6.56 -2.15 0.36
C LEU A 15 -6.96 -1.16 1.43
N TYR A 16 -6.32 -0.01 1.42
CA TYR A 16 -6.71 1.19 2.15
C TYR A 16 -6.53 2.41 1.24
N PRO A 17 -7.39 2.57 0.21
CA PRO A 17 -7.26 3.63 -0.77
C PRO A 17 -7.57 5.01 -0.15
N GLY A 18 -7.29 6.06 -0.92
CA GLY A 18 -7.83 7.39 -0.64
C GLY A 18 -9.35 7.43 -0.79
N GLU A 19 -10.00 8.30 -0.04
CA GLU A 19 -11.44 8.56 -0.17
C GLU A 19 -11.67 9.90 -0.87
N VAL A 20 -12.85 10.14 -1.44
CA VAL A 20 -13.19 11.42 -2.12
C VAL A 20 -12.94 12.63 -1.21
N ARG A 21 -13.23 12.51 0.09
CA ARG A 21 -13.01 13.58 1.08
C ARG A 21 -11.61 13.57 1.70
N LYS A 22 -10.83 12.52 1.46
CA LYS A 22 -9.50 12.31 2.02
C LYS A 22 -8.60 11.57 1.01
N PRO A 23 -8.25 12.21 -0.11
CA PRO A 23 -7.53 11.56 -1.21
C PRO A 23 -6.14 11.06 -0.80
N GLU A 24 -5.53 11.69 0.21
CA GLU A 24 -4.26 11.27 0.80
C GLU A 24 -4.36 10.01 1.67
N GLY A 25 -5.55 9.43 1.83
CA GLY A 25 -5.75 8.24 2.65
C GLY A 25 -5.63 8.50 4.16
N LYS A 26 -5.65 7.44 4.96
CA LYS A 26 -5.68 7.53 6.42
C LYS A 26 -4.42 7.03 7.12
N LEU A 27 -3.69 6.12 6.49
CA LEU A 27 -2.52 5.49 7.08
C LEU A 27 -1.31 6.41 6.97
N ARG A 28 -0.46 6.44 7.99
CA ARG A 28 0.75 7.26 7.97
C ARG A 28 1.88 6.55 7.29
N LEU A 29 2.58 7.29 6.44
CA LEU A 29 3.69 6.78 5.66
C LEU A 29 4.77 6.16 6.55
N MET A 30 5.26 6.92 7.54
CA MET A 30 6.47 6.57 8.29
C MET A 30 6.35 5.36 9.20
N TYR A 31 5.18 5.15 9.83
CA TYR A 31 5.02 4.16 10.90
C TYR A 31 3.82 3.22 10.72
N GLU A 32 3.11 3.33 9.58
CA GLU A 32 2.07 2.36 9.20
C GLU A 32 2.38 1.80 7.81
N ALA A 33 2.37 2.62 6.77
CA ALA A 33 2.48 2.14 5.38
C ALA A 33 3.89 1.64 5.01
N ALA A 34 4.93 2.43 5.24
CA ALA A 34 6.30 2.06 4.85
C ALA A 34 6.81 0.80 5.57
N PRO A 35 6.64 0.64 6.90
CA PRO A 35 7.04 -0.60 7.57
C PRO A 35 6.28 -1.84 7.07
N LEU A 36 4.97 -1.72 6.84
CA LEU A 36 4.18 -2.84 6.32
C LEU A 36 4.55 -3.19 4.88
N SER A 37 4.73 -2.18 4.02
CA SER A 37 5.17 -2.35 2.64
C SER A 37 6.53 -3.03 2.58
N PHE A 38 7.48 -2.59 3.41
CA PHE A 38 8.81 -3.18 3.48
C PHE A 38 8.74 -4.67 3.78
N VAL A 39 7.97 -5.09 4.80
CA VAL A 39 7.81 -6.52 5.13
C VAL A 39 7.20 -7.31 3.99
N VAL A 40 6.16 -6.78 3.34
CA VAL A 40 5.50 -7.43 2.19
C VAL A 40 6.44 -7.55 0.99
N GLU A 41 7.20 -6.50 0.69
CA GLU A 41 8.20 -6.49 -0.39
C GLU A 41 9.34 -7.50 -0.12
N GLN A 42 9.81 -7.60 1.12
CA GLN A 42 10.79 -8.64 1.50
C GLN A 42 10.23 -10.06 1.38
N ALA A 43 8.91 -10.24 1.49
CA ALA A 43 8.23 -11.51 1.25
C ALA A 43 7.95 -11.78 -0.26
N GLY A 44 8.44 -10.93 -1.16
CA GLY A 44 8.24 -11.05 -2.61
C GLY A 44 6.94 -10.41 -3.14
N GLY A 45 6.13 -9.83 -2.24
CA GLY A 45 4.95 -9.05 -2.61
C GLY A 45 5.28 -7.66 -3.12
N LEU A 46 4.27 -6.79 -3.14
CA LEU A 46 4.40 -5.39 -3.53
C LEU A 46 3.63 -4.47 -2.59
N GLY A 47 4.07 -3.21 -2.53
CA GLY A 47 3.31 -2.12 -1.96
C GLY A 47 3.29 -0.87 -2.81
N SER A 48 2.10 -0.26 -2.89
CA SER A 48 1.79 0.84 -3.79
C SER A 48 0.77 1.80 -3.18
N THR A 49 0.77 3.04 -3.66
CA THR A 49 -0.31 4.01 -3.44
C THR A 49 -1.43 3.87 -4.48
N GLY A 50 -1.24 3.02 -5.48
CA GLY A 50 -2.02 2.95 -6.72
C GLY A 50 -1.35 3.67 -7.89
N VAL A 51 -0.41 4.58 -7.63
CA VAL A 51 0.30 5.35 -8.67
C VAL A 51 1.82 5.34 -8.50
N GLU A 52 2.35 5.12 -7.30
CA GLU A 52 3.78 5.02 -7.02
C GLU A 52 4.06 3.96 -5.93
N ARG A 53 5.29 3.45 -5.87
CA ARG A 53 5.70 2.47 -4.86
C ARG A 53 5.88 3.12 -3.50
N ILE A 54 5.45 2.46 -2.43
CA ILE A 54 5.58 3.02 -1.08
C ILE A 54 7.05 3.24 -0.69
N SER A 55 7.94 2.32 -1.09
CA SER A 55 9.37 2.38 -0.78
C SER A 55 10.13 3.53 -1.47
N THR A 56 9.55 4.17 -2.50
CA THR A 56 10.17 5.30 -3.20
C THR A 56 9.75 6.67 -2.67
N ILE A 57 8.73 6.72 -1.80
CA ILE A 57 8.16 7.99 -1.32
C ILE A 57 9.09 8.63 -0.30
N HIS A 58 9.54 9.84 -0.60
CA HIS A 58 10.25 10.67 0.37
C HIS A 58 9.22 11.43 1.22
N PRO A 59 9.21 11.26 2.56
CA PRO A 59 8.22 11.89 3.43
C PRO A 59 8.40 13.41 3.44
N LYS A 60 7.30 14.14 3.24
CA LYS A 60 7.25 15.61 3.33
C LYS A 60 6.99 16.09 4.76
N THR A 61 6.27 15.29 5.56
CA THR A 61 5.98 15.59 6.96
C THR A 61 6.02 14.31 7.82
N PRO A 62 6.27 14.40 9.13
CA PRO A 62 6.30 13.22 10.02
C PRO A 62 4.99 12.42 10.06
N HIS A 63 3.85 13.08 9.81
CA HIS A 63 2.52 12.49 9.87
C HIS A 63 1.83 12.43 8.50
N GLN A 64 2.61 12.45 7.41
CA GLN A 64 2.07 12.34 6.06
C GLN A 64 1.20 11.08 5.94
N CYS A 65 -0.04 11.27 5.50
CA CYS A 65 -0.94 10.18 5.16
C CYS A 65 -0.69 9.72 3.72
N VAL A 66 -0.94 8.44 3.44
CA VAL A 66 -0.84 7.86 2.12
C VAL A 66 -1.90 6.77 1.91
N PRO A 67 -2.45 6.62 0.70
CA PRO A 67 -3.16 5.40 0.31
C PRO A 67 -2.24 4.18 0.36
N LEU A 68 -2.79 3.00 0.63
CA LEU A 68 -2.00 1.77 0.70
C LEU A 68 -2.67 0.60 0.00
N ILE A 69 -1.94 -0.01 -0.92
CA ILE A 69 -2.26 -1.26 -1.60
C ILE A 69 -1.06 -2.17 -1.38
N ILE A 70 -1.21 -3.25 -0.62
CA ILE A 70 -0.12 -4.21 -0.37
C ILE A 70 -0.61 -5.66 -0.49
N GLY A 71 0.23 -6.55 -0.98
CA GLY A 71 -0.09 -7.98 -1.06
C GLY A 71 0.73 -8.74 -2.08
N SER A 72 0.15 -9.80 -2.65
CA SER A 72 0.76 -10.55 -3.76
C SER A 72 1.08 -9.60 -4.91
N ARG A 73 2.25 -9.77 -5.53
CA ARG A 73 2.71 -8.93 -6.64
C ARG A 73 1.68 -8.79 -7.76
N GLU A 74 1.17 -9.91 -8.27
CA GLU A 74 0.21 -9.94 -9.38
C GLU A 74 -1.12 -9.26 -9.03
N ASP A 75 -1.61 -9.43 -7.79
CA ASP A 75 -2.84 -8.80 -7.32
C ASP A 75 -2.69 -7.26 -7.24
N VAL A 76 -1.54 -6.79 -6.75
CA VAL A 76 -1.23 -5.35 -6.66
C VAL A 76 -1.13 -4.75 -8.07
N GLU A 77 -0.37 -5.37 -8.97
CA GLU A 77 -0.20 -4.90 -10.36
C GLU A 77 -1.53 -4.89 -11.12
N THR A 78 -2.36 -5.92 -10.93
CA THR A 78 -3.71 -5.97 -11.51
C THR A 78 -4.57 -4.81 -11.00
N THR A 79 -4.50 -4.51 -9.70
CA THR A 79 -5.24 -3.38 -9.10
C THR A 79 -4.78 -2.03 -9.66
N GLU A 80 -3.48 -1.82 -9.82
CA GLU A 80 -2.92 -0.62 -10.45
C GLU A 80 -3.45 -0.41 -11.87
N GLN A 81 -3.60 -1.49 -12.65
CA GLN A 81 -4.16 -1.41 -14.00
C GLN A 81 -5.63 -0.99 -14.02
N PHE A 82 -6.43 -1.38 -13.02
CA PHE A 82 -7.81 -0.91 -12.91
C PHE A 82 -7.90 0.56 -12.54
N LEU A 83 -6.99 1.06 -11.70
CA LEU A 83 -6.93 2.47 -11.30
C LEU A 83 -6.44 3.37 -12.46
N GLY A 84 -5.54 2.87 -13.32
CA GLY A 84 -5.01 3.63 -14.46
C GLY A 84 -5.90 3.65 -15.71
N ARG A 85 -7.10 3.04 -15.66
CA ARG A 85 -8.05 2.96 -16.80
C ARG A 85 -9.18 4.01 -16.74
N GLU A 86 -9.07 5.02 -15.90
CA GLU A 86 -9.98 6.17 -15.82
C GLU A 86 -9.46 7.40 -16.56
#